data_AF-A0A952JBM9-F1
#
_entry.id   AF-A0A952JBM9-F1
#
_cell.length_a   1.000
_cell.length_b   1.000
_cell.length_c   1.000
_cell.angle_alpha   90.00
_cell.angle_beta   90.00
_cell.angle_gamma   90.00
#
_symmetry.space_group_name_H-M   'P 1'
#
loop_
_entity.id
_entity.type
_entity.pdbx_description
1 polymer ?
#
loop_
_entity_poly.entity_id
_entity_poly.type
_entity_poly.pdbx_seq_one_letter_code
_entity_poly.pdbx_strand_id
1 'polypeptide(L)'
;MAESNINGKEKLLTIPVMGIEKLMSYERGIRGILGKIEVGKCEPELMEHVKSVYELLAQLQMITKSMRAECSEQKQSMLQS
;
A
#
# COMPACT_ATOMS: atom_id res chain seq x y z
N MET A 1 34.20 11.74 7.07
CA MET A 1 32.99 12.58 7.24
C MET A 1 32.24 12.52 5.92
N ALA A 2 31.09 11.84 5.88
CA ALA A 2 30.28 11.75 4.68
C ALA A 2 28.95 12.43 4.97
N GLU A 3 28.82 13.66 4.48
CA GLU A 3 27.61 14.45 4.51
C GLU A 3 26.57 13.77 3.61
N SER A 4 25.45 13.34 4.19
CA SER A 4 24.34 12.79 3.41
C SER A 4 23.46 13.95 2.96
N ASN A 5 23.69 14.37 1.73
CA ASN A 5 22.88 15.30 0.97
C ASN A 5 21.49 14.68 0.71
N ILE A 6 20.46 15.17 1.40
CA ILE A 6 19.07 14.70 1.27
C ILE A 6 18.48 15.30 -0.01
N ASN A 7 18.87 14.73 -1.15
CA ASN A 7 18.21 15.03 -2.41
C ASN A 7 16.90 14.22 -2.46
N GLY A 8 15.77 14.91 -2.58
CA GLY A 8 14.40 14.36 -2.59
C GLY A 8 14.15 13.39 -3.75
N LYS A 9 14.73 12.20 -3.67
CA LYS A 9 14.50 11.11 -4.59
C LYS A 9 13.20 10.44 -4.18
N GLU A 10 12.14 10.62 -4.97
CA GLU A 10 11.01 9.71 -4.97
C GLU A 10 11.55 8.27 -4.99
N LYS A 11 11.41 7.56 -3.88
CA LYS A 11 11.71 6.13 -3.83
C LYS A 11 10.56 5.43 -4.53
N LEU A 12 10.74 5.19 -5.83
CA LEU A 12 9.89 4.27 -6.60
C LEU A 12 9.94 2.90 -5.92
N LEU A 13 8.84 2.54 -5.27
CA LEU A 13 8.68 1.30 -4.52
C LEU A 13 7.98 0.30 -5.43
N THR A 14 8.76 -0.53 -6.12
CA THR A 14 8.21 -1.59 -6.96
C THR A 14 7.86 -2.78 -6.07
N ILE A 15 6.57 -3.06 -5.90
CA ILE A 15 6.11 -4.23 -5.15
C ILE A 15 5.92 -5.38 -6.16
N PRO A 16 6.73 -6.45 -6.12
CA PRO A 16 6.51 -7.63 -6.94
C PRO A 16 5.29 -8.39 -6.39
N VAL A 17 4.13 -8.06 -6.93
CA VAL A 17 2.86 -8.70 -6.60
C VAL A 17 2.77 -10.04 -7.33
N MET A 18 3.02 -11.14 -6.61
CA MET A 18 2.74 -12.49 -7.09
C MET A 18 1.28 -12.88 -6.80
N GLY A 19 0.34 -12.12 -7.36
CA GLY A 19 -1.09 -12.33 -7.16
C GLY A 19 -1.71 -11.57 -5.98
N ILE A 20 -3.04 -11.51 -6.00
CA ILE A 20 -3.87 -10.69 -5.11
C ILE A 20 -3.69 -11.00 -3.61
N GLU A 21 -3.38 -12.25 -3.26
CA GLU A 21 -3.19 -12.66 -1.87
C GLU A 21 -2.04 -11.92 -1.20
N LYS A 22 -0.96 -11.67 -1.94
CA LYS A 22 0.21 -10.96 -1.44
C LYS A 22 -0.10 -9.48 -1.20
N LEU A 23 -0.88 -8.84 -2.07
CA LEU A 23 -1.40 -7.49 -1.85
C LEU A 23 -2.26 -7.40 -0.58
N MET A 24 -3.21 -8.32 -0.40
CA MET A 24 -4.04 -8.37 0.80
C MET A 24 -3.21 -8.62 2.07
N SER A 25 -2.08 -9.34 1.97
CA SER A 25 -1.14 -9.51 3.08
C SER A 25 -0.46 -8.19 3.45
N TYR A 26 0.01 -7.41 2.47
CA TYR A 26 0.58 -6.09 2.71
C TYR A 26 -0.43 -5.12 3.34
N GLU A 27 -1.66 -5.09 2.83
CA GLU A 27 -2.73 -4.27 3.40
C GLU A 27 -3.01 -4.62 4.87
N ARG A 28 -3.08 -5.91 5.21
CA ARG A 28 -3.27 -6.37 6.59
C ARG A 28 -2.10 -5.97 7.49
N GLY A 29 -0.86 -6.12 7.00
CA GLY A 29 0.33 -5.71 7.74
C GLY A 29 0.34 -4.22 8.06
N ILE A 30 0.09 -3.37 7.04
CA ILE A 30 0.06 -1.91 7.21
C ILE A 30 -1.07 -1.49 8.15
N ARG A 31 -2.29 -2.05 7.99
CA ARG A 31 -3.40 -1.80 8.93
C ARG A 31 -3.06 -2.22 10.35
N GLY A 32 -2.39 -3.36 10.52
CA GLY A 32 -1.96 -3.86 11.83
C GLY A 32 -0.93 -2.96 12.51
N ILE A 33 -0.08 -2.28 11.75
CA ILE A 33 0.86 -1.28 12.27
C ILE A 33 0.10 0.00 12.62
N LEU A 34 -0.71 0.54 11.69
CA LEU A 34 -1.47 1.77 11.92
C LEU A 34 -2.43 1.66 13.11
N GLY A 35 -3.05 0.50 13.31
CA GLY A 35 -3.94 0.25 14.45
C GLY A 35 -3.24 0.25 15.82
N LYS A 36 -1.90 0.17 15.85
CA LYS A 36 -1.10 0.29 17.08
C LYS A 36 -0.61 1.71 17.34
N ILE A 37 -0.80 2.62 16.38
CA ILE A 37 -0.36 4.01 16.48
C ILE A 37 -1.53 4.85 17.03
N GLU A 38 -1.31 5.48 18.19
CA GLU A 38 -2.24 6.46 18.73
C GLU A 38 -2.02 7.81 18.04
N VAL A 39 -2.63 8.00 16.87
CA VAL A 39 -2.42 9.18 16.00
C VAL A 39 -2.60 10.52 16.74
N GLY A 40 -3.55 10.59 17.69
CA GLY A 40 -3.79 11.79 18.49
C GLY A 40 -2.67 12.16 19.48
N LYS A 41 -1.68 11.27 19.68
CA LYS A 41 -0.49 11.51 20.51
C LYS A 41 0.79 11.62 19.69
N CYS A 42 0.72 11.55 18.36
CA CYS A 42 1.89 11.71 17.51
C CYS A 42 2.34 13.17 17.46
N GLU A 43 3.65 13.38 17.47
CA GLU A 43 4.22 14.69 17.13
C GLU A 43 3.91 15.04 15.67
N PRO A 44 3.89 16.34 15.30
CA PRO A 44 3.52 16.78 13.96
C PRO A 44 4.34 16.12 12.84
N GLU A 45 5.66 15.97 13.05
CA GLU A 45 6.55 15.33 12.06
C GLU A 45 6.22 13.85 11.86
N LEU A 46 5.96 13.12 12.95
CA LEU A 46 5.53 11.73 12.88
C LEU A 46 4.14 11.61 12.23
N MET A 47 3.25 12.57 12.45
CA MET A 47 1.92 12.59 11.85
C MET A 47 1.99 12.69 10.32
N GLU A 48 2.92 13.48 9.77
CA GLU A 48 3.16 13.54 8.32
C GLU A 48 3.61 12.18 7.75
N HIS A 49 4.51 11.48 8.43
CA HIS A 49 4.90 10.13 8.03
C HIS A 49 3.73 9.12 8.11
N VAL A 50 2.92 9.21 9.16
CA VAL A 50 1.72 8.38 9.31
C VAL A 50 0.72 8.64 8.16
N LYS A 51 0.53 9.90 7.74
CA LYS A 51 -0.28 10.23 6.56
C LYS A 51 0.24 9.56 5.29
N SER A 52 1.55 9.62 5.02
CA SER A 52 2.13 8.93 3.85
C SER A 52 1.89 7.42 3.88
N VAL A 53 1.89 6.80 5.06
CA VAL A 53 1.56 5.36 5.21
C VAL A 53 0.07 5.09 4.93
N TYR A 54 -0.84 5.99 5.34
CA TYR A 54 -2.26 5.91 4.96
C TYR A 54 -2.47 6.06 3.45
N GLU A 55 -1.75 6.98 2.80
CA GLU A 55 -1.80 7.17 1.34
C GLU A 55 -1.34 5.91 0.61
N LEU A 56 -0.23 5.31 1.05
CA LEU A 56 0.24 4.02 0.52
C LEU A 56 -0.83 2.92 0.68
N LEU A 57 -1.47 2.84 1.85
CA LEU A 57 -2.53 1.88 2.09
C LEU A 57 -3.74 2.10 1.17
N ALA A 58 -4.10 3.36 0.88
CA ALA A 58 -5.18 3.70 -0.04
C ALA A 58 -4.84 3.29 -1.48
N GLN A 59 -3.61 3.53 -1.93
CA GLN A 59 -3.13 3.09 -3.24
C GLN A 59 -3.16 1.57 -3.40
N LEU A 60 -2.68 0.83 -2.38
CA LEU A 60 -2.75 -0.63 -2.37
C LEU A 60 -4.19 -1.14 -2.51
N GLN A 61 -5.14 -0.53 -1.80
CA GLN A 61 -6.55 -0.91 -1.89
C GLN A 61 -7.17 -0.65 -3.27
N MET A 62 -6.76 0.41 -3.96
CA MET A 62 -7.20 0.66 -5.34
C MET A 62 -6.68 -0.43 -6.28
N ILE A 63 -5.39 -0.79 -6.17
CA ILE A 63 -4.78 -1.85 -6.97
C ILE A 63 -5.46 -3.19 -6.69
N THR A 64 -5.67 -3.55 -5.42
CA THR A 64 -6.37 -4.79 -5.02
C THR A 64 -7.77 -4.85 -5.59
N LYS A 65 -8.52 -3.73 -5.59
CA LYS A 65 -9.87 -3.67 -6.19
C LYS A 65 -9.83 -3.85 -7.71
N SER A 66 -8.91 -3.18 -8.41
CA SER A 66 -8.73 -3.34 -9.87
C SER A 66 -8.46 -4.80 -10.22
N MET A 67 -7.52 -5.43 -9.53
CA MET A 67 -7.17 -6.84 -9.77
C MET A 67 -8.34 -7.79 -9.48
N ARG A 68 -9.21 -7.50 -8.50
CA ARG A 68 -10.43 -8.31 -8.27
C ARG A 68 -11.44 -8.18 -9.41
N ALA A 69 -11.60 -6.98 -9.96
CA ALA A 69 -12.52 -6.75 -11.06
C ALA A 69 -12.07 -7.53 -12.30
N GLU A 70 -10.80 -7.41 -12.68
CA GLU A 70 -10.19 -8.11 -13.82
C GLU A 70 -10.29 -9.65 -13.69
N CYS A 71 -10.04 -10.20 -12.49
CA CYS A 71 -10.20 -11.64 -12.23
C CYS A 71 -11.65 -12.13 -12.32
N SER A 72 -12.62 -11.26 -12.01
CA SER A 72 -14.05 -11.60 -12.05
C SER A 72 -14.57 -11.61 -13.49
N GLU A 73 -14.11 -10.67 -14.33
CA GLU A 73 -14.45 -10.58 -15.75
C GLU A 73 -13.88 -11.78 -16.54
N GLN A 74 -12.62 -12.16 -16.28
CA GLN A 74 -12.00 -13.34 -16.90
C GLN A 74 -12.75 -14.64 -16.57
N LYS A 75 -13.25 -14.80 -15.33
CA LYS A 75 -14.04 -15.98 -14.95
C LYS A 75 -15.40 -16.06 -15.65
N GLN A 76 -16.06 -14.93 -15.91
CA GLN A 76 -17.35 -14.92 -16.60
C GLN A 76 -17.21 -15.28 -18.09
N SER A 77 -16.14 -14.82 -18.75
CA SER A 77 -15.87 -15.15 -20.16
C SER A 77 -15.58 -16.63 -20.39
N MET A 78 -14.89 -17.30 -19.45
CA MET A 78 -14.58 -18.74 -19.55
C MET A 78 -15.79 -19.67 -19.31
N LEU A 79 -16.85 -19.18 -18.64
CA LEU A 79 -18.08 -19.96 -18.40
C LEU A 79 -19.09 -19.86 -19.55
N GLN A 80 -18.85 -18.97 -20.53
CA GLN A 80 -19.71 -18.75 -21.69
C GLN A 80 -19.14 -19.33 -23.00
N SER A 81 -18.02 -20.05 -22.93
CA SER A 81 -17.38 -20.79 -24.04
C SER A 81 -17.49 -22.29 -23.82
#